data_AF-A0A7Y7DEU2-F1
#
_entry.id   AF-A0A7Y7DEU2-F1
#
_cell.length_a   1.000
_cell.length_b   1.000
_cell.length_c   1.000
_cell.angle_alpha   90.00
_cell.angle_beta   90.00
_cell.angle_gamma   90.00
#
_symmetry.space_group_name_H-M   'P 1'
#
loop_
_entity.id
_entity.type
_entity.pdbx_description
1 polymer ?
#
loop_
_entity_poly.entity_id
_entity_poly.type
_entity_poly.pdbx_seq_one_letter_code
_entity_poly.pdbx_strand_id
1 'polypeptide(L)'
;MKIYNSKILTLASAFIFFACDQNKTEEISIGSDIVILTQSQGSSLGYSKTSGIQLIQENGLYFKDLNKNGSLDAYEDWRLTTQERAKDLASKMSKEQIAGLMLYSSHQSIPANPQGFGAGTYGGKSITESGMPTSSISDQQKKFLEEDNLRHVLITSVESPKIAAEWNNNVQAFVEGLSLGIPANNSSDPRHGPVASTEYNAGSGGQISMWPESLGLAATFDPQLVKRFGEVASMEYRALGITTALSPQIDLGTEPRWNRIKGTFGEDSRLSADMARAYVDGFQTSKGENEISDGWGYHSVNAMVKHWPSGGPEEGGRDGHFAYGKFAVYPGNNFEEHLVPFTEGAFQLSGPTKSATAVMPYYTISFGQDSVANGYSKYLITDLLRNTYGYDGVVCTDWLVVGDEGPQPEIFAGKPWGMESKTNPERH
;
A
#
# COMPACT_ATOMS: atom_id res chain seq x y z
N MET A 1 -84.66 -6.73 -35.94
CA MET A 1 -84.13 -6.38 -34.60
C MET A 1 -82.74 -6.99 -34.48
N LYS A 2 -81.77 -6.23 -33.93
CA LYS A 2 -80.31 -6.48 -33.82
C LYS A 2 -79.46 -5.99 -35.02
N ILE A 3 -79.01 -4.75 -34.87
CA ILE A 3 -77.94 -4.08 -35.62
C ILE A 3 -76.62 -4.43 -34.89
N TYR A 4 -75.62 -4.95 -35.61
CA TYR A 4 -74.26 -5.12 -35.08
C TYR A 4 -73.44 -3.86 -35.40
N ASN A 5 -73.08 -3.10 -34.36
CA ASN A 5 -72.13 -1.99 -34.46
C ASN A 5 -70.71 -2.54 -34.34
N SER A 6 -69.91 -2.35 -35.40
CA SER A 6 -68.46 -2.55 -35.37
C SER A 6 -67.79 -1.36 -34.67
N LYS A 7 -67.12 -1.61 -33.55
CA LYS A 7 -66.21 -0.64 -32.92
C LYS A 7 -64.79 -0.96 -33.35
N ILE A 8 -64.21 -0.11 -34.19
CA ILE A 8 -62.78 -0.07 -34.50
C ILE A 8 -62.07 0.46 -33.25
N LEU A 9 -61.20 -0.35 -32.65
CA LEU A 9 -60.35 0.03 -31.53
C LEU A 9 -59.01 0.54 -32.10
N THR A 10 -58.80 1.86 -32.07
CA THR A 10 -57.52 2.46 -32.46
C THR A 10 -56.54 2.29 -31.30
N LEU A 11 -55.55 1.40 -31.43
CA LEU A 11 -54.41 1.33 -30.52
C LEU A 11 -53.53 2.57 -30.77
N ALA A 12 -53.54 3.53 -29.84
CA ALA A 12 -52.54 4.58 -29.79
C ALA A 12 -51.33 4.05 -29.02
N SER A 13 -50.24 3.74 -29.73
CA SER A 13 -48.95 3.43 -29.13
C SER A 13 -48.37 4.68 -28.49
N ALA A 14 -48.50 4.80 -27.18
CA ALA A 14 -47.80 5.83 -26.41
C ALA A 14 -46.31 5.47 -26.33
N PHE A 15 -45.50 6.08 -27.19
CA PHE A 15 -44.05 6.11 -27.00
C PHE A 15 -43.74 6.99 -25.80
N ILE A 16 -43.57 6.36 -24.63
CA ILE A 16 -42.97 7.01 -23.47
C ILE A 16 -41.48 7.15 -23.78
N PHE A 17 -41.09 8.34 -24.24
CA PHE A 17 -39.68 8.72 -24.25
C PHE A 17 -39.23 8.83 -22.78
N PHE A 18 -38.59 7.78 -22.27
CA PHE A 18 -37.71 7.94 -21.11
C PHE A 18 -36.55 8.82 -21.59
N ALA A 19 -36.61 10.11 -21.28
CA ALA A 19 -35.42 10.95 -21.35
C ALA A 19 -34.41 10.34 -20.39
N CYS A 20 -33.36 9.71 -20.93
CA CYS A 20 -32.21 9.33 -20.12
C CYS A 20 -31.70 10.61 -19.47
N ASP A 21 -31.64 10.63 -18.14
CA ASP A 21 -31.13 11.78 -17.40
C ASP A 21 -29.70 12.04 -17.89
N GLN A 22 -29.42 13.25 -18.36
CA GLN A 22 -28.11 13.59 -18.91
C GLN A 22 -27.08 13.57 -17.77
N ASN A 23 -25.89 13.05 -18.04
CA ASN A 23 -24.78 13.13 -17.10
C ASN A 23 -24.46 14.61 -16.80
N LYS A 24 -24.60 15.02 -15.54
CA LYS A 24 -24.30 16.38 -15.07
C LYS A 24 -22.91 16.39 -14.48
N THR A 25 -22.10 17.35 -14.88
CA THR A 25 -20.73 17.51 -14.38
C THR A 25 -20.58 18.80 -13.58
N GLU A 26 -19.75 18.76 -12.54
CA GLU A 26 -19.30 19.93 -11.79
C GLU A 26 -17.78 19.87 -11.67
N GLU A 27 -17.11 20.99 -11.93
CA GLU A 27 -15.65 21.09 -11.81
C GLU A 27 -15.30 22.03 -10.67
N ILE A 28 -14.41 21.57 -9.80
CA ILE A 28 -13.84 22.35 -8.71
C ILE A 28 -12.32 22.40 -8.90
N SER A 29 -11.76 23.61 -8.92
CA SER A 29 -10.31 23.80 -8.89
C SER A 29 -9.82 23.86 -7.43
N ILE A 30 -8.82 23.05 -7.09
CA ILE A 30 -8.12 23.08 -5.81
C ILE A 30 -6.74 23.70 -6.05
N GLY A 31 -6.51 24.88 -5.48
CA GLY A 31 -5.30 25.65 -5.77
C GLY A 31 -5.26 26.11 -7.23
N SER A 32 -4.05 26.27 -7.79
CA SER A 32 -3.86 26.66 -9.20
C SER A 32 -4.11 25.51 -10.17
N ASP A 33 -3.68 24.30 -9.81
CA ASP A 33 -3.36 23.27 -10.81
C ASP A 33 -4.19 22.00 -10.72
N ILE A 34 -4.89 21.72 -9.61
CA ILE A 34 -5.67 20.48 -9.47
C ILE A 34 -7.13 20.75 -9.83
N VAL A 35 -7.72 19.85 -10.61
CA VAL A 35 -9.16 19.87 -10.93
C VAL A 35 -9.79 18.58 -10.44
N ILE A 36 -10.94 18.72 -9.78
CA ILE A 36 -11.85 17.62 -9.47
C ILE A 36 -13.09 17.81 -10.34
N LEU A 37 -13.33 16.87 -11.25
CA LEU A 37 -14.57 16.76 -12.00
C LEU A 37 -15.44 15.70 -11.34
N THR A 38 -16.56 16.11 -10.78
CA THR A 38 -17.62 15.20 -10.34
C THR A 38 -18.62 15.04 -11.49
N GLN A 39 -19.14 13.83 -11.65
CA GLN A 39 -20.17 13.54 -12.65
C GLN A 39 -21.29 12.73 -12.00
N SER A 40 -22.54 13.06 -12.31
CA SER A 40 -23.71 12.45 -11.68
C SER A 40 -23.86 10.97 -11.98
N GLN A 41 -23.20 10.49 -13.03
CA GLN A 41 -23.15 9.09 -13.42
C GLN A 41 -21.69 8.64 -13.42
N GLY A 42 -21.30 7.83 -12.43
CA GLY A 42 -19.97 7.21 -12.39
C GLY A 42 -18.94 7.91 -11.52
N SER A 43 -17.67 7.69 -11.86
CA SER A 43 -16.52 8.08 -11.01
C SER A 43 -16.19 9.57 -11.10
N SER A 44 -15.81 10.17 -9.96
CA SER A 44 -15.14 11.48 -9.97
C SER A 44 -13.70 11.37 -10.48
N LEU A 45 -13.25 12.39 -11.21
CA LEU A 45 -11.92 12.44 -11.81
C LEU A 45 -11.10 13.55 -11.15
N GLY A 46 -9.97 13.19 -10.55
CA GLY A 46 -8.94 14.15 -10.14
C GLY A 46 -7.80 14.14 -11.15
N TYR A 47 -7.38 15.32 -11.60
CA TYR A 47 -6.23 15.48 -12.50
C TYR A 47 -5.53 16.82 -12.31
N SER A 48 -4.27 16.89 -12.74
CA SER A 48 -3.49 18.13 -12.77
C SER A 48 -3.58 18.81 -14.14
N LYS A 49 -3.78 20.13 -14.16
CA LYS A 49 -3.64 20.97 -15.36
C LYS A 49 -2.22 20.92 -15.94
N THR A 50 -1.23 20.55 -15.13
CA THR A 50 0.18 20.47 -15.53
C THR A 50 0.62 19.08 -15.98
N SER A 51 -0.20 18.03 -15.80
CA SER A 51 0.17 16.67 -16.25
C SER A 51 0.08 16.53 -17.77
N GLY A 52 -0.67 17.40 -18.44
CA GLY A 52 -0.87 17.38 -19.89
C GLY A 52 -1.84 16.30 -20.37
N ILE A 53 -2.53 15.61 -19.46
CA ILE A 53 -3.63 14.70 -19.80
C ILE A 53 -4.81 15.50 -20.36
N GLN A 54 -5.63 14.84 -21.16
CA GLN A 54 -6.91 15.38 -21.62
C GLN A 54 -8.06 14.52 -21.10
N LEU A 55 -9.27 15.06 -21.13
CA LEU A 55 -10.45 14.27 -20.85
C LEU A 55 -11.05 13.74 -22.16
N ILE A 56 -11.41 12.46 -22.14
CA ILE A 56 -12.14 11.81 -23.22
C ILE A 56 -13.60 11.73 -22.83
N GLN A 57 -14.47 12.12 -23.74
CA GLN A 57 -15.91 11.96 -23.58
C GLN A 57 -16.41 10.79 -24.41
N GLU A 58 -17.00 9.80 -23.74
CA GLU A 58 -17.62 8.65 -24.40
C GLU A 58 -19.00 8.38 -23.79
N ASN A 59 -20.03 8.32 -24.64
CA ASN A 59 -21.43 8.11 -24.22
C ASN A 59 -21.91 9.09 -23.13
N GLY A 60 -21.41 10.34 -23.15
CA GLY A 60 -21.74 11.38 -22.17
C GLY A 60 -20.98 11.30 -20.85
N LEU A 61 -20.11 10.31 -20.67
CA LEU A 61 -19.25 10.13 -19.49
C LEU A 61 -17.83 10.63 -19.79
N TYR A 62 -17.13 11.05 -18.74
CA TYR A 62 -15.75 11.54 -18.83
C TYR A 62 -14.75 10.52 -18.28
N PHE A 63 -13.57 10.49 -18.93
CA PHE A 63 -12.44 9.62 -18.62
C PHE A 63 -11.13 10.39 -18.77
N LYS A 64 -10.06 9.94 -18.10
CA LYS A 64 -8.72 10.54 -18.25
C LYS A 64 -7.95 9.80 -19.34
N ASP A 65 -7.45 10.53 -20.33
CA ASP A 65 -6.45 10.06 -21.30
C ASP A 65 -5.08 10.07 -20.64
N LEU A 66 -4.79 9.03 -19.87
CA LEU A 66 -3.59 8.89 -19.05
C LEU A 66 -2.35 8.73 -19.93
N ASN A 67 -2.44 8.02 -21.06
CA ASN A 67 -1.31 7.87 -21.99
C ASN A 67 -1.26 8.91 -23.12
N LYS A 68 -2.24 9.81 -23.19
CA LYS A 68 -2.28 10.96 -24.11
C LYS A 68 -2.35 10.53 -25.58
N ASN A 69 -3.02 9.41 -25.86
CA ASN A 69 -3.15 8.87 -27.22
C ASN A 69 -4.45 9.33 -27.92
N GLY A 70 -5.33 10.03 -27.22
CA GLY A 70 -6.60 10.55 -27.74
C GLY A 70 -7.71 9.52 -27.85
N SER A 71 -7.57 8.33 -27.28
CA SER A 71 -8.54 7.24 -27.31
C SER A 71 -8.73 6.60 -25.94
N LEU A 72 -9.94 6.18 -25.60
CA LEU A 72 -10.22 5.55 -24.31
C LEU A 72 -9.69 4.12 -24.30
N ASP A 73 -8.57 3.91 -23.61
CA ASP A 73 -8.04 2.57 -23.40
C ASP A 73 -8.76 1.84 -22.26
N ALA A 74 -8.80 0.50 -22.34
CA ALA A 74 -9.52 -0.29 -21.34
C ALA A 74 -8.99 -0.06 -19.91
N TYR A 75 -7.68 0.17 -19.71
CA TYR A 75 -7.15 0.48 -18.37
C TYR A 75 -7.59 1.85 -17.82
N GLU A 76 -8.00 2.77 -18.67
CA GLU A 76 -8.49 4.11 -18.32
C GLU A 76 -10.00 4.11 -18.03
N ASP A 77 -10.71 3.11 -18.56
CA ASP A 77 -12.14 2.94 -18.42
C ASP A 77 -12.52 2.43 -17.02
N TRP A 78 -12.91 3.36 -16.14
CA TRP A 78 -13.35 3.05 -14.78
C TRP A 78 -14.65 2.22 -14.71
N ARG A 79 -15.35 1.97 -15.83
CA ARG A 79 -16.52 1.08 -15.89
C ARG A 79 -16.12 -0.40 -15.87
N LEU A 80 -14.89 -0.71 -16.27
CA LEU A 80 -14.36 -2.08 -16.32
C LEU A 80 -13.84 -2.52 -14.96
N THR A 81 -13.79 -3.84 -14.76
CA THR A 81 -13.24 -4.42 -13.53
C THR A 81 -11.76 -4.10 -13.38
N THR A 82 -11.26 -4.04 -12.14
CA THR A 82 -9.83 -3.85 -11.87
C THR A 82 -8.96 -4.89 -12.57
N GLN A 83 -9.43 -6.13 -12.69
CA GLN A 83 -8.72 -7.21 -13.38
C GLN A 83 -8.60 -6.96 -14.90
N GLU A 84 -9.68 -6.52 -15.55
CA GLU A 84 -9.66 -6.19 -16.98
C GLU A 84 -8.71 -5.01 -17.24
N ARG A 85 -8.79 -3.97 -16.40
CA ARG A 85 -7.94 -2.78 -16.48
C ARG A 85 -6.47 -3.11 -16.26
N ALA A 86 -6.16 -3.92 -15.24
CA ALA A 86 -4.79 -4.34 -14.93
C ALA A 86 -4.18 -5.20 -16.06
N LYS A 87 -4.98 -6.10 -16.65
CA LYS A 87 -4.54 -6.93 -17.79
C LYS A 87 -4.22 -6.07 -19.03
N ASP A 88 -5.08 -5.10 -19.32
CA ASP A 88 -4.85 -4.17 -20.44
C ASP A 88 -3.61 -3.31 -20.19
N LEU A 89 -3.47 -2.71 -19.00
CA LEU A 89 -2.30 -1.94 -18.62
C LEU A 89 -1.01 -2.75 -18.74
N ALA A 90 -0.97 -3.95 -18.18
CA ALA A 90 0.20 -4.83 -18.23
C ALA A 90 0.60 -5.18 -19.66
N SER A 91 -0.36 -5.32 -20.58
CA SER A 91 -0.08 -5.59 -21.99
C SER A 91 0.58 -4.43 -22.74
N LYS A 92 0.45 -3.21 -22.21
CA LYS A 92 0.98 -1.96 -22.77
C LYS A 92 2.32 -1.54 -22.15
N MET A 93 2.72 -2.17 -21.05
CA MET A 93 3.95 -1.81 -20.33
C MET A 93 5.20 -2.42 -20.96
N SER A 94 6.29 -1.66 -20.95
CA SER A 94 7.63 -2.21 -21.23
C SER A 94 8.14 -3.06 -20.06
N LYS A 95 9.20 -3.84 -20.30
CA LYS A 95 9.84 -4.64 -19.22
C LYS A 95 10.41 -3.75 -18.13
N GLU A 96 10.94 -2.59 -18.50
CA GLU A 96 11.51 -1.59 -17.59
C GLU A 96 10.41 -0.98 -16.72
N GLN A 97 9.23 -0.72 -17.29
CA GLN A 97 8.08 -0.24 -16.51
C GLN A 97 7.57 -1.31 -15.54
N ILE A 98 7.48 -2.57 -15.99
CA ILE A 98 7.11 -3.70 -15.12
C ILE A 98 8.11 -3.85 -13.98
N ALA A 99 9.42 -3.79 -14.29
CA ALA A 99 10.47 -3.84 -13.29
C ALA A 99 10.37 -2.68 -12.29
N GLY A 100 10.10 -1.45 -12.75
CA GLY A 100 9.89 -0.28 -11.89
C GLY A 100 8.75 -0.45 -10.90
N LEU A 101 7.65 -1.11 -11.28
CA LEU A 101 6.56 -1.45 -10.36
C LEU A 101 6.94 -2.53 -9.33
N MET A 102 8.06 -3.24 -9.51
CA MET A 102 8.57 -4.20 -8.54
C MET A 102 9.58 -3.58 -7.57
N LEU A 103 9.91 -2.29 -7.72
CA LEU A 103 10.89 -1.59 -6.89
C LEU A 103 10.21 -0.74 -5.80
N TYR A 104 10.92 -0.64 -4.67
CA TYR A 104 10.59 0.28 -3.57
C TYR A 104 11.66 1.38 -3.47
N SER A 105 11.24 2.61 -3.21
CA SER A 105 12.19 3.71 -3.04
C SER A 105 13.05 3.48 -1.80
N SER A 106 14.20 4.16 -1.74
CA SER A 106 14.86 4.37 -0.46
C SER A 106 13.97 5.21 0.47
N HIS A 107 14.31 5.31 1.76
CA HIS A 107 13.60 6.14 2.72
C HIS A 107 13.56 7.62 2.28
N GLN A 108 12.35 8.18 2.22
CA GLN A 108 12.10 9.55 1.82
C GLN A 108 11.68 10.42 3.01
N SER A 109 12.40 11.52 3.22
CA SER A 109 12.00 12.62 4.08
C SER A 109 11.31 13.70 3.25
N ILE A 110 10.22 14.29 3.77
CA ILE A 110 9.45 15.35 3.10
C ILE A 110 9.46 16.62 3.98
N PRO A 111 10.22 17.67 3.63
CA PRO A 111 11.17 17.75 2.53
C PRO A 111 12.39 16.83 2.76
N ALA A 112 13.15 16.61 1.69
CA ALA A 112 14.39 15.85 1.77
C ALA A 112 15.37 16.54 2.72
N ASN A 113 16.11 15.74 3.49
CA ASN A 113 17.11 16.28 4.40
C ASN A 113 18.20 17.02 3.60
N PRO A 114 18.82 18.07 4.15
CA PRO A 114 19.87 18.78 3.42
C PRO A 114 21.14 17.92 3.29
N GLN A 115 21.41 17.02 4.25
CA GLN A 115 22.55 16.11 4.28
C GLN A 115 22.21 14.79 5.01
N GLY A 116 23.02 13.76 4.78
CA GLY A 116 22.92 12.48 5.48
C GLY A 116 21.82 11.57 4.95
N PHE A 117 21.21 10.81 5.85
CA PHE A 117 20.13 9.87 5.52
C PHE A 117 18.89 10.61 5.02
N GLY A 118 18.29 10.15 3.92
CA GLY A 118 17.14 10.81 3.30
C GLY A 118 17.47 12.16 2.65
N ALA A 119 18.75 12.42 2.35
CA ALA A 119 19.15 13.69 1.74
C ALA A 119 18.76 13.80 0.27
N GLY A 120 18.47 15.03 -0.16
CA GLY A 120 18.10 15.32 -1.53
C GLY A 120 18.26 16.78 -1.90
N THR A 121 18.15 17.05 -3.20
CA THR A 121 18.35 18.37 -3.79
C THR A 121 17.11 18.84 -4.56
N TYR A 122 17.05 20.14 -4.79
CA TYR A 122 15.99 20.86 -5.47
C TYR A 122 16.62 21.83 -6.47
N GLY A 123 16.74 21.42 -7.74
CA GLY A 123 17.54 22.15 -8.72
C GLY A 123 19.03 22.20 -8.35
N GLY A 124 19.54 21.11 -7.76
CA GLY A 124 20.95 20.99 -7.32
C GLY A 124 21.29 21.72 -6.02
N LYS A 125 20.32 22.30 -5.31
CA LYS A 125 20.50 22.97 -4.01
C LYS A 125 19.75 22.26 -2.90
N SER A 126 20.11 22.50 -1.64
CA SER A 126 19.30 22.05 -0.50
C SER A 126 17.94 22.76 -0.47
N ILE A 127 16.94 22.21 0.24
CA ILE A 127 15.61 22.83 0.30
C ILE A 127 15.67 24.28 0.81
N THR A 128 16.50 24.56 1.81
CA THR A 128 16.68 25.89 2.40
C THR A 128 17.33 26.90 1.46
N GLU A 129 18.19 26.44 0.53
CA GLU A 129 18.89 27.29 -0.44
C GLU A 129 18.19 27.40 -1.80
N SER A 130 17.24 26.50 -2.08
CA SER A 130 16.53 26.43 -3.36
C SER A 130 15.48 27.53 -3.52
N GLY A 131 14.89 28.00 -2.41
CA GLY A 131 13.72 28.87 -2.42
C GLY A 131 12.42 28.18 -2.87
N MET A 132 12.45 26.86 -3.08
CA MET A 132 11.28 26.07 -3.44
C MET A 132 10.41 25.77 -2.20
N PRO A 133 9.08 25.58 -2.36
CA PRO A 133 8.22 25.11 -1.28
C PRO A 133 8.70 23.78 -0.70
N THR A 134 8.55 23.57 0.62
CA THR A 134 8.94 22.31 1.29
C THR A 134 8.13 21.10 0.82
N SER A 135 6.97 21.32 0.18
CA SER A 135 6.16 20.30 -0.49
C SER A 135 6.66 19.94 -1.90
N SER A 136 7.75 20.53 -2.40
CA SER A 136 8.29 20.21 -3.72
C SER A 136 8.84 18.78 -3.77
N ILE A 137 8.79 18.19 -4.96
CA ILE A 137 9.48 16.92 -5.26
C ILE A 137 10.97 17.16 -5.48
N SER A 138 11.82 16.36 -4.83
CA SER A 138 13.28 16.48 -4.96
C SER A 138 13.77 15.97 -6.32
N ASP A 139 14.99 16.34 -6.70
CA ASP A 139 15.63 15.87 -7.94
C ASP A 139 15.77 14.35 -7.95
N GLN A 140 16.08 13.73 -6.80
CA GLN A 140 16.18 12.28 -6.65
C GLN A 140 14.81 11.59 -6.75
N GLN A 141 13.75 12.23 -6.24
CA GLN A 141 12.38 11.74 -6.39
C GLN A 141 11.94 11.76 -7.85
N LYS A 142 12.16 12.87 -8.56
CA LYS A 142 11.88 12.94 -10.00
C LYS A 142 12.61 11.83 -10.76
N LYS A 143 13.90 11.63 -10.45
CA LYS A 143 14.72 10.62 -11.08
C LYS A 143 14.11 9.22 -10.95
N PHE A 144 13.82 8.74 -9.74
CA PHE A 144 13.28 7.37 -9.61
C PHE A 144 11.85 7.23 -10.17
N LEU A 145 11.06 8.31 -10.14
CA LEU A 145 9.69 8.28 -10.69
C LEU A 145 9.71 8.22 -12.22
N GLU A 146 10.64 8.93 -12.86
CA GLU A 146 10.73 9.06 -14.32
C GLU A 146 11.65 8.02 -14.96
N GLU A 147 12.89 7.91 -14.49
CA GLU A 147 13.92 7.05 -15.11
C GLU A 147 13.76 5.59 -14.66
N ASP A 148 13.51 5.35 -13.36
CA ASP A 148 13.42 4.00 -12.81
C ASP A 148 11.99 3.41 -12.89
N ASN A 149 11.01 4.20 -13.34
CA ASN A 149 9.58 3.84 -13.39
C ASN A 149 9.00 3.39 -12.03
N LEU A 150 9.62 3.79 -10.93
CA LEU A 150 9.28 3.37 -9.59
C LEU A 150 7.96 4.00 -9.14
N ARG A 151 7.09 3.23 -8.48
CA ARG A 151 5.82 3.75 -7.94
C ARG A 151 5.63 3.53 -6.45
N HIS A 152 6.41 2.70 -5.78
CA HIS A 152 6.26 2.44 -4.33
C HIS A 152 7.22 3.31 -3.51
N VAL A 153 6.71 4.39 -2.91
CA VAL A 153 7.54 5.41 -2.23
C VAL A 153 7.40 5.30 -0.72
N LEU A 154 8.49 4.97 -0.03
CA LEU A 154 8.51 4.85 1.44
C LEU A 154 8.81 6.19 2.11
N ILE A 155 7.81 6.75 2.81
CA ILE A 155 7.93 7.99 3.56
C ILE A 155 8.26 7.70 5.02
N THR A 156 9.35 8.28 5.51
CA THR A 156 9.77 8.20 6.92
C THR A 156 9.32 9.42 7.70
N SER A 157 9.65 10.63 7.23
CA SER A 157 9.32 11.87 7.92
C SER A 157 8.55 12.83 7.02
N VAL A 158 7.64 13.58 7.64
CA VAL A 158 6.93 14.69 7.00
C VAL A 158 7.00 15.91 7.92
N GLU A 159 7.22 17.10 7.36
CA GLU A 159 7.30 18.35 8.11
C GLU A 159 5.97 18.68 8.80
N SER A 160 4.85 18.50 8.10
CA SER A 160 3.50 18.67 8.64
C SER A 160 2.46 17.93 7.76
N PRO A 161 1.24 17.70 8.27
CA PRO A 161 0.18 17.08 7.46
C PRO A 161 -0.16 17.85 6.18
N LYS A 162 -0.14 19.18 6.25
CA LYS A 162 -0.36 20.04 5.07
C LYS A 162 0.71 19.81 4.01
N ILE A 163 1.99 19.80 4.41
CA ILE A 163 3.10 19.58 3.48
C ILE A 163 3.07 18.18 2.89
N ALA A 164 2.69 17.16 3.67
CA ALA A 164 2.50 15.80 3.17
C ALA A 164 1.44 15.74 2.06
N ALA A 165 0.27 16.36 2.28
CA ALA A 165 -0.81 16.41 1.30
C ALA A 165 -0.41 17.15 0.02
N GLU A 166 0.22 18.33 0.15
CA GLU A 166 0.71 19.11 -0.99
C GLU A 166 1.81 18.37 -1.77
N TRP A 167 2.75 17.73 -1.07
CA TRP A 167 3.79 16.91 -1.70
C TRP A 167 3.19 15.71 -2.43
N ASN A 168 2.21 15.02 -1.83
CA ASN A 168 1.53 13.91 -2.49
C ASN A 168 0.87 14.39 -3.78
N ASN A 169 0.20 15.55 -3.76
CA ASN A 169 -0.40 16.10 -4.97
C ASN A 169 0.66 16.42 -6.05
N ASN A 170 1.81 16.96 -5.65
CA ASN A 170 2.93 17.22 -6.58
C ASN A 170 3.49 15.94 -7.18
N VAL A 171 3.63 14.87 -6.39
CA VAL A 171 4.05 13.54 -6.87
C VAL A 171 3.03 12.97 -7.84
N GLN A 172 1.74 12.95 -7.48
CA GLN A 172 0.68 12.41 -8.33
C GLN A 172 0.57 13.19 -9.64
N ALA A 173 0.64 14.53 -9.59
CA ALA A 173 0.64 15.37 -10.79
C ALA A 173 1.86 15.09 -11.70
N PHE A 174 3.04 14.87 -11.11
CA PHE A 174 4.24 14.52 -11.86
C PHE A 174 4.07 13.17 -12.58
N VAL A 175 3.70 12.10 -11.87
CA VAL A 175 3.56 10.76 -12.46
C VAL A 175 2.36 10.61 -13.39
N GLU A 176 1.27 11.36 -13.17
CA GLU A 176 0.15 11.44 -14.13
C GLU A 176 0.63 11.97 -15.49
N GLY A 177 1.66 12.82 -15.49
CA GLY A 177 2.26 13.33 -16.71
C GLY A 177 3.19 12.36 -17.43
N LEU A 178 3.53 11.21 -16.84
CA LEU A 178 4.50 10.26 -17.39
C LEU A 178 3.83 9.08 -18.09
N SER A 179 4.32 8.71 -19.27
CA SER A 179 4.00 7.48 -20.01
C SER A 179 2.53 7.03 -19.90
N LEU A 180 2.21 6.03 -19.06
CA LEU A 180 0.87 5.44 -18.89
C LEU A 180 0.06 6.03 -17.72
N GLY A 181 0.56 7.09 -17.08
CA GLY A 181 -0.11 7.79 -15.97
C GLY A 181 -0.31 6.94 -14.71
N ILE A 182 0.53 5.91 -14.50
CA ILE A 182 0.43 5.02 -13.32
C ILE A 182 0.73 5.84 -12.05
N PRO A 183 -0.18 5.88 -11.06
CA PRO A 183 -0.01 6.69 -9.86
C PRO A 183 1.09 6.15 -8.95
N ALA A 184 1.66 7.02 -8.12
CA ALA A 184 2.54 6.60 -7.05
C ALA A 184 1.72 6.01 -5.89
N ASN A 185 2.24 4.98 -5.25
CA ASN A 185 1.74 4.41 -4.01
C ASN A 185 2.72 4.77 -2.89
N ASN A 186 2.32 5.75 -2.09
CA ASN A 186 3.09 6.23 -0.96
C ASN A 186 2.81 5.36 0.26
N SER A 187 3.86 4.95 0.96
CA SER A 187 3.76 4.09 2.13
C SER A 187 4.47 4.64 3.34
N SER A 188 4.18 4.03 4.48
CA SER A 188 4.90 4.35 5.71
C SER A 188 4.87 3.20 6.70
N ASP A 189 5.95 3.08 7.48
CA ASP A 189 5.95 2.36 8.76
C ASP A 189 4.92 2.95 9.74
N PRO A 190 4.59 2.22 10.83
CA PRO A 190 3.69 2.72 11.86
C PRO A 190 4.00 4.15 12.32
N ARG A 191 3.02 5.04 12.25
CA ARG A 191 3.13 6.45 12.65
C ARG A 191 2.47 6.78 13.99
N HIS A 192 1.71 5.83 14.56
CA HIS A 192 0.89 6.02 15.76
C HIS A 192 1.66 5.94 17.08
N GLY A 193 2.90 5.42 17.05
CA GLY A 193 3.79 5.40 18.21
C GLY A 193 4.32 6.80 18.52
N PRO A 194 4.46 7.18 19.80
CA PRO A 194 4.87 8.53 20.19
C PRO A 194 6.36 8.83 19.95
N VAL A 195 7.19 7.79 19.75
CA VAL A 195 8.65 7.92 19.66
C VAL A 195 9.17 7.14 18.46
N ALA A 196 9.81 7.83 17.51
CA ALA A 196 10.67 7.21 16.51
C ALA A 196 12.09 7.09 17.06
N SER A 197 12.60 5.86 17.21
CA SER A 197 13.93 5.61 17.79
C SER A 197 14.74 4.55 17.07
N THR A 198 14.15 3.88 16.07
CA THR A 198 14.73 2.74 15.35
C THR A 198 14.29 2.77 13.89
N GLU A 199 15.04 2.10 13.02
CA GLU A 199 14.80 2.05 11.57
C GLU A 199 13.42 1.48 11.21
N TYR A 200 12.95 0.45 11.93
CA TYR A 200 11.67 -0.20 11.69
C TYR A 200 10.44 0.57 12.24
N ASN A 201 10.66 1.73 12.88
CA ASN A 201 9.59 2.61 13.35
C ASN A 201 9.81 4.08 12.94
N ALA A 202 10.57 4.33 11.88
CA ALA A 202 10.95 5.67 11.43
C ALA A 202 9.75 6.59 11.10
N GLY A 203 8.56 6.02 10.85
CA GLY A 203 7.32 6.76 10.64
C GLY A 203 6.68 7.39 11.89
N SER A 204 7.06 6.94 13.10
CA SER A 204 6.46 7.34 14.39
C SER A 204 6.76 8.80 14.78
N GLY A 205 6.07 9.30 15.82
CA GLY A 205 6.30 10.65 16.35
C GLY A 205 5.77 11.79 15.47
N GLY A 206 4.78 11.51 14.61
CA GLY A 206 4.17 12.50 13.72
C GLY A 206 3.14 13.42 14.40
N GLN A 207 2.49 14.28 13.62
CA GLN A 207 1.38 15.13 14.07
C GLN A 207 0.02 14.48 13.72
N ILE A 208 -0.21 13.29 14.28
CA ILE A 208 -1.45 12.51 14.13
C ILE A 208 -1.91 11.99 15.50
N SER A 209 -3.04 11.28 15.55
CA SER A 209 -3.49 10.64 16.79
C SER A 209 -2.45 9.63 17.28
N MET A 210 -2.07 9.75 18.55
CA MET A 210 -1.12 8.84 19.20
C MET A 210 -1.87 7.73 19.92
N TRP A 211 -1.44 6.50 19.68
CA TRP A 211 -2.05 5.29 20.23
C TRP A 211 -1.01 4.43 20.92
N PRO A 212 -1.42 3.53 21.84
CA PRO A 212 -0.52 2.48 22.32
C PRO A 212 0.05 1.67 21.15
N GLU A 213 1.29 1.18 21.30
CA GLU A 213 1.83 0.16 20.41
C GLU A 213 0.92 -1.08 20.40
N SER A 214 1.04 -1.94 19.38
CA SER A 214 0.21 -3.13 19.19
C SER A 214 0.08 -3.99 20.44
N LEU A 215 1.14 -4.16 21.23
CA LEU A 215 1.08 -4.96 22.46
C LEU A 215 0.20 -4.31 23.54
N GLY A 216 0.20 -2.98 23.59
CA GLY A 216 -0.71 -2.21 24.46
C GLY A 216 -2.16 -2.29 23.99
N LEU A 217 -2.39 -2.32 22.68
CA LEU A 217 -3.73 -2.59 22.12
C LEU A 217 -4.20 -4.02 22.43
N ALA A 218 -3.30 -5.01 22.32
CA ALA A 218 -3.61 -6.40 22.65
C ALA A 218 -4.01 -6.60 24.11
N ALA A 219 -3.39 -5.85 25.04
CA ALA A 219 -3.70 -5.88 26.47
C ALA A 219 -5.15 -5.46 26.81
N THR A 220 -5.88 -4.90 25.84
CA THR A 220 -7.31 -4.58 26.00
C THR A 220 -8.22 -5.80 25.79
N PHE A 221 -7.73 -6.86 25.13
CA PHE A 221 -8.52 -8.01 24.70
C PHE A 221 -9.75 -7.63 23.84
N ASP A 222 -9.72 -6.47 23.19
CA ASP A 222 -10.82 -5.94 22.40
C ASP A 222 -10.44 -5.69 20.93
N PRO A 223 -10.68 -6.67 20.04
CA PRO A 223 -10.50 -6.49 18.60
C PRO A 223 -11.36 -5.37 18.01
N GLN A 224 -12.54 -5.04 18.57
CA GLN A 224 -13.35 -3.94 18.06
C GLN A 224 -12.69 -2.59 18.30
N LEU A 225 -11.99 -2.44 19.43
CA LEU A 225 -11.16 -1.26 19.69
C LEU A 225 -10.00 -1.16 18.70
N VAL A 226 -9.33 -2.27 18.37
CA VAL A 226 -8.26 -2.29 17.35
C VAL A 226 -8.79 -1.94 15.96
N LYS A 227 -9.97 -2.44 15.60
CA LYS A 227 -10.63 -2.06 14.35
C LYS A 227 -10.91 -0.56 14.30
N ARG A 228 -11.45 0.01 15.39
CA ARG A 228 -11.68 1.47 15.48
C ARG A 228 -10.39 2.27 15.38
N PHE A 229 -9.32 1.79 15.99
CA PHE A 229 -7.99 2.36 15.81
C PHE A 229 -7.60 2.37 14.33
N GLY A 230 -7.74 1.23 13.63
CA GLY A 230 -7.44 1.12 12.21
C GLY A 230 -8.25 2.08 11.33
N GLU A 231 -9.55 2.23 11.62
CA GLU A 231 -10.44 3.17 10.93
C GLU A 231 -9.99 4.63 11.11
N VAL A 232 -9.58 5.03 12.32
CA VAL A 232 -9.04 6.38 12.58
C VAL A 232 -7.70 6.58 11.87
N ALA A 233 -6.79 5.62 12.02
CA ALA A 233 -5.45 5.71 11.46
C ALA A 233 -5.47 5.74 9.92
N SER A 234 -6.38 5.00 9.27
CA SER A 234 -6.49 5.00 7.81
C SER A 234 -6.93 6.35 7.25
N MET A 235 -7.89 7.01 7.91
CA MET A 235 -8.32 8.37 7.55
C MET A 235 -7.16 9.37 7.67
N GLU A 236 -6.38 9.30 8.74
CA GLU A 236 -5.20 10.14 8.94
C GLU A 236 -4.11 9.86 7.88
N TYR A 237 -3.84 8.59 7.57
CA TYR A 237 -2.89 8.20 6.53
C TYR A 237 -3.31 8.72 5.16
N ARG A 238 -4.59 8.59 4.81
CA ARG A 238 -5.14 9.14 3.55
C ARG A 238 -5.02 10.65 3.48
N ALA A 239 -5.24 11.36 4.60
CA ALA A 239 -5.03 12.81 4.68
C ALA A 239 -3.56 13.22 4.46
N LEU A 240 -2.60 12.34 4.79
CA LEU A 240 -1.16 12.52 4.50
C LEU A 240 -0.76 12.08 3.08
N GLY A 241 -1.70 11.57 2.28
CA GLY A 241 -1.39 10.99 0.96
C GLY A 241 -0.78 9.58 1.02
N ILE A 242 -0.84 8.91 2.17
CA ILE A 242 -0.34 7.54 2.35
C ILE A 242 -1.43 6.54 1.95
N THR A 243 -1.06 5.57 1.11
CA THR A 243 -1.98 4.57 0.55
C THR A 243 -1.60 3.14 0.92
N THR A 244 -0.45 2.93 1.54
CA THR A 244 -0.01 1.64 2.07
C THR A 244 0.59 1.80 3.47
N ALA A 245 0.12 1.03 4.43
CA ALA A 245 0.72 0.91 5.74
C ALA A 245 1.62 -0.33 5.77
N LEU A 246 2.90 -0.16 6.11
CA LEU A 246 3.84 -1.26 6.33
C LEU A 246 3.61 -1.90 7.71
N SER A 247 2.35 -2.25 7.98
CA SER A 247 1.82 -2.69 9.26
C SER A 247 0.47 -3.41 9.05
N PRO A 248 0.00 -4.21 10.02
CA PRO A 248 0.55 -4.46 11.36
C PRO A 248 1.73 -5.44 11.37
N GLN A 249 2.55 -5.35 12.42
CA GLN A 249 3.45 -6.44 12.81
C GLN A 249 2.63 -7.48 13.60
N ILE A 250 2.45 -8.66 13.02
CA ILE A 250 1.59 -9.74 13.53
C ILE A 250 2.40 -10.99 13.89
N ASP A 251 3.71 -10.83 14.04
CA ASP A 251 4.57 -11.86 14.59
C ASP A 251 4.08 -12.31 15.97
N LEU A 252 4.20 -13.60 16.27
CA LEU A 252 3.85 -14.12 17.59
C LEU A 252 4.96 -13.82 18.59
N GLY A 253 4.68 -13.05 19.64
CA GLY A 253 5.69 -12.57 20.59
C GLY A 253 6.22 -13.62 21.57
N THR A 254 6.84 -14.70 21.08
CA THR A 254 7.29 -15.84 21.89
C THR A 254 8.68 -15.67 22.53
N GLU A 255 9.49 -14.74 22.03
CA GLU A 255 10.83 -14.47 22.56
C GLU A 255 10.87 -13.08 23.23
N PRO A 256 10.76 -13.00 24.58
CA PRO A 256 10.65 -11.71 25.27
C PRO A 256 11.94 -10.87 25.26
N ARG A 257 13.09 -11.43 24.87
CA ARG A 257 14.32 -10.65 24.67
C ARG A 257 14.33 -9.91 23.34
N TRP A 258 13.48 -10.29 22.40
CA TRP A 258 13.41 -9.67 21.08
C TRP A 258 12.87 -8.24 21.20
N ASN A 259 13.68 -7.27 20.78
CA ASN A 259 13.39 -5.84 20.94
C ASN A 259 12.07 -5.39 20.27
N ARG A 260 11.62 -6.11 19.23
CA ARG A 260 10.40 -5.76 18.48
C ARG A 260 9.14 -6.39 19.07
N ILE A 261 9.22 -7.11 20.19
CA ILE A 261 8.06 -7.78 20.81
C ILE A 261 6.90 -6.80 21.10
N LYS A 262 7.21 -5.55 21.47
CA LYS A 262 6.19 -4.50 21.72
C LYS A 262 5.31 -4.17 20.50
N GLY A 263 5.81 -4.43 19.29
CA GLY A 263 5.09 -4.21 18.04
C GLY A 263 4.13 -5.36 17.67
N THR A 264 4.22 -6.50 18.37
CA THR A 264 3.34 -7.67 18.17
C THR A 264 2.01 -7.51 18.91
N PHE A 265 1.08 -8.44 18.69
CA PHE A 265 -0.14 -8.58 19.52
C PHE A 265 0.02 -9.57 20.68
N GLY A 266 1.27 -9.92 21.05
CA GLY A 266 1.58 -10.79 22.19
C GLY A 266 1.86 -12.24 21.79
N GLU A 267 1.89 -13.12 22.79
CA GLU A 267 2.30 -14.53 22.65
C GLU A 267 1.13 -15.49 22.33
N ASP A 268 -0.12 -15.06 22.52
CA ASP A 268 -1.30 -15.89 22.23
C ASP A 268 -1.68 -15.74 20.75
N SER A 269 -1.66 -16.86 20.03
CA SER A 269 -1.84 -16.90 18.58
C SER A 269 -3.25 -16.52 18.15
N ARG A 270 -4.27 -16.91 18.93
CA ARG A 270 -5.68 -16.67 18.63
C ARG A 270 -6.06 -15.22 18.87
N LEU A 271 -5.62 -14.67 19.99
CA LEU A 271 -5.73 -13.24 20.26
C LEU A 271 -5.00 -12.44 19.17
N SER A 272 -3.78 -12.85 18.81
CA SER A 272 -3.01 -12.18 17.75
C SER A 272 -3.72 -12.24 16.41
N ALA A 273 -4.35 -13.37 16.05
CA ALA A 273 -5.15 -13.51 14.84
C ALA A 273 -6.38 -12.59 14.86
N ASP A 274 -7.10 -12.52 15.98
CA ASP A 274 -8.27 -11.65 16.14
C ASP A 274 -7.91 -10.16 16.04
N MET A 275 -6.79 -9.76 16.67
CA MET A 275 -6.27 -8.39 16.62
C MET A 275 -5.76 -8.04 15.22
N ALA A 276 -5.02 -8.94 14.57
CA ALA A 276 -4.54 -8.77 13.20
C ALA A 276 -5.70 -8.58 12.21
N ARG A 277 -6.72 -9.44 12.30
CA ARG A 277 -7.93 -9.35 11.47
C ARG A 277 -8.59 -7.99 11.62
N ALA A 278 -8.81 -7.56 12.87
CA ALA A 278 -9.45 -6.30 13.18
C ALA A 278 -8.65 -5.07 12.68
N TYR A 279 -7.33 -5.08 12.89
CA TYR A 279 -6.44 -4.01 12.41
C TYR A 279 -6.55 -3.86 10.89
N VAL A 280 -6.40 -4.97 10.16
CA VAL A 280 -6.40 -4.97 8.70
C VAL A 280 -7.78 -4.56 8.16
N ASP A 281 -8.86 -5.07 8.76
CA ASP A 281 -10.23 -4.66 8.42
C ASP A 281 -10.44 -3.15 8.56
N GLY A 282 -9.93 -2.56 9.66
CA GLY A 282 -10.02 -1.13 9.93
C GLY A 282 -9.22 -0.28 8.94
N PHE A 283 -8.03 -0.73 8.53
CA PHE A 283 -7.19 -0.02 7.57
C PHE A 283 -7.73 -0.07 6.14
N GLN A 284 -8.19 -1.24 5.69
CA GLN A 284 -8.53 -1.46 4.27
C GLN A 284 -9.96 -1.08 3.90
N THR A 285 -10.90 -1.12 4.85
CA THR A 285 -12.34 -1.03 4.53
C THR A 285 -12.89 0.39 4.69
N SER A 286 -13.23 1.02 3.57
CA SER A 286 -14.11 2.19 3.51
C SER A 286 -15.58 1.78 3.64
N LYS A 287 -16.44 2.70 4.12
CA LYS A 287 -17.88 2.47 4.31
C LYS A 287 -18.69 3.67 3.88
N GLY A 288 -19.96 3.43 3.53
CA GLY A 288 -20.92 4.49 3.22
C GLY A 288 -20.51 5.28 1.98
N GLU A 289 -20.63 6.60 2.02
CA GLU A 289 -20.27 7.49 0.89
C GLU A 289 -18.77 7.46 0.54
N ASN A 290 -17.93 6.94 1.44
CA ASN A 290 -16.50 6.82 1.20
C ASN A 290 -16.11 5.53 0.48
N GLU A 291 -17.03 4.56 0.36
CA GLU A 291 -16.81 3.31 -0.37
C GLU A 291 -16.99 3.54 -1.89
N ILE A 292 -16.05 3.02 -2.67
CA ILE A 292 -16.06 3.07 -4.14
C ILE A 292 -16.48 1.70 -4.71
N SER A 293 -15.82 0.61 -4.29
CA SER A 293 -16.16 -0.76 -4.71
C SER A 293 -15.58 -1.77 -3.74
N ASP A 294 -16.36 -2.81 -3.38
CA ASP A 294 -15.90 -3.97 -2.60
C ASP A 294 -15.21 -3.58 -1.27
N GLY A 295 -15.71 -2.52 -0.63
CA GLY A 295 -15.11 -1.91 0.56
C GLY A 295 -13.85 -1.10 0.35
N TRP A 296 -13.32 -1.00 -0.87
CA TRP A 296 -12.24 -0.07 -1.20
C TRP A 296 -12.80 1.32 -1.44
N GLY A 297 -12.10 2.34 -0.97
CA GLY A 297 -12.57 3.72 -1.11
C GLY A 297 -11.62 4.79 -0.58
N TYR A 298 -12.17 5.98 -0.34
CA TYR A 298 -11.40 7.19 -0.01
C TYR A 298 -10.62 7.11 1.31
N HIS A 299 -11.09 6.27 2.25
CA HIS A 299 -10.46 6.04 3.55
C HIS A 299 -9.64 4.74 3.61
N SER A 300 -9.51 4.01 2.49
CA SER A 300 -8.82 2.72 2.46
C SER A 300 -7.32 2.89 2.31
N VAL A 301 -6.57 2.21 3.17
CA VAL A 301 -5.11 2.07 3.12
C VAL A 301 -4.78 0.58 3.05
N ASN A 302 -3.95 0.21 2.07
CA ASN A 302 -3.47 -1.17 1.93
C ASN A 302 -2.67 -1.57 3.17
N ALA A 303 -3.02 -2.69 3.81
CA ALA A 303 -2.23 -3.22 4.91
C ALA A 303 -1.19 -4.22 4.38
N MET A 304 0.04 -4.08 4.85
CA MET A 304 1.11 -5.04 4.64
C MET A 304 1.44 -5.74 5.96
N VAL A 305 0.92 -6.95 6.12
CA VAL A 305 1.18 -7.73 7.33
C VAL A 305 2.60 -8.26 7.34
N LYS A 306 3.22 -8.25 8.52
CA LYS A 306 4.62 -8.62 8.67
C LYS A 306 4.92 -9.35 9.99
N HIS A 307 5.89 -10.25 10.04
CA HIS A 307 6.78 -10.67 8.95
C HIS A 307 6.60 -12.16 8.68
N TRP A 308 6.19 -12.55 7.48
CA TRP A 308 5.92 -13.95 7.16
C TRP A 308 7.20 -14.82 7.23
N PRO A 309 7.17 -16.00 7.88
CA PRO A 309 6.05 -16.60 8.60
C PRO A 309 5.98 -16.23 10.10
N SER A 310 7.00 -15.59 10.67
CA SER A 310 7.00 -14.82 11.93
C SER A 310 8.45 -14.53 12.34
N GLY A 311 8.73 -13.33 12.83
CA GLY A 311 9.96 -12.96 13.55
C GLY A 311 9.94 -13.23 15.06
N GLY A 312 8.81 -13.69 15.59
CA GLY A 312 8.66 -14.09 16.99
C GLY A 312 9.71 -15.04 17.58
N PRO A 313 10.17 -16.08 16.85
CA PRO A 313 11.06 -17.12 17.37
C PRO A 313 12.55 -16.79 17.23
N GLU A 314 12.92 -15.50 17.17
CA GLU A 314 14.32 -15.08 16.96
C GLU A 314 15.31 -15.72 17.93
N GLU A 315 16.38 -16.32 17.40
CA GLU A 315 17.33 -17.10 18.19
C GLU A 315 18.05 -16.22 19.24
N GLY A 316 17.64 -16.41 20.50
CA GLY A 316 18.18 -15.64 21.62
C GLY A 316 17.69 -14.20 21.67
N GLY A 317 16.61 -13.86 20.96
CA GLY A 317 16.02 -12.51 20.89
C GLY A 317 16.84 -11.51 20.08
N ARG A 318 17.75 -12.01 19.24
CA ARG A 318 18.59 -11.19 18.37
C ARG A 318 17.80 -10.79 17.14
N ASP A 319 17.90 -9.53 16.73
CA ASP A 319 17.09 -9.03 15.64
C ASP A 319 17.67 -9.41 14.25
N GLY A 320 16.81 -9.92 13.36
CA GLY A 320 17.17 -10.35 12.02
C GLY A 320 17.64 -9.26 11.05
N HIS A 321 17.59 -7.98 11.42
CA HIS A 321 18.31 -6.94 10.68
C HIS A 321 19.84 -7.14 10.69
N PHE A 322 20.36 -7.92 11.64
CA PHE A 322 21.79 -8.17 11.82
C PHE A 322 22.15 -9.63 11.59
N ALA A 323 23.39 -9.90 11.16
CA ALA A 323 23.81 -11.26 10.81
C ALA A 323 23.80 -12.21 12.01
N TYR A 324 23.97 -11.68 13.23
CA TYR A 324 23.90 -12.47 14.46
C TYR A 324 22.47 -12.91 14.81
N GLY A 325 21.43 -12.35 14.17
CA GLY A 325 20.02 -12.66 14.36
C GLY A 325 19.40 -13.39 13.16
N LYS A 326 20.21 -14.11 12.35
CA LYS A 326 19.72 -14.68 11.10
C LYS A 326 18.80 -15.90 11.23
N PHE A 327 18.60 -16.45 12.43
CA PHE A 327 17.85 -17.69 12.63
C PHE A 327 16.60 -17.47 13.47
N ALA A 328 15.46 -17.91 12.96
CA ALA A 328 14.26 -18.11 13.74
C ALA A 328 14.18 -19.59 14.16
N VAL A 329 14.25 -19.87 15.46
CA VAL A 329 14.27 -21.23 16.02
C VAL A 329 12.97 -21.47 16.78
N TYR A 330 12.36 -22.64 16.56
CA TYR A 330 11.02 -22.98 17.04
C TYR A 330 11.05 -24.02 18.18
N PRO A 331 11.23 -23.64 19.47
CA PRO A 331 11.19 -24.57 20.59
C PRO A 331 9.89 -25.36 20.62
N GLY A 332 10.00 -26.67 20.83
CA GLY A 332 8.82 -27.55 20.82
C GLY A 332 8.21 -27.78 19.43
N ASN A 333 8.92 -27.42 18.35
CA ASN A 333 8.45 -27.56 16.96
C ASN A 333 7.15 -26.78 16.70
N ASN A 334 7.05 -25.57 17.24
CA ASN A 334 5.83 -24.75 17.23
C ASN A 334 5.65 -23.89 15.95
N PHE A 335 6.28 -24.25 14.83
CA PHE A 335 6.24 -23.48 13.58
C PHE A 335 4.81 -23.13 13.12
N GLU A 336 3.90 -24.09 13.16
CA GLU A 336 2.50 -23.89 12.73
C GLU A 336 1.77 -22.81 13.54
N GLU A 337 2.09 -22.68 14.84
CA GLU A 337 1.47 -21.68 15.72
C GLU A 337 1.81 -20.25 15.28
N HIS A 338 3.00 -20.05 14.72
CA HIS A 338 3.44 -18.76 14.20
C HIS A 338 2.70 -18.35 12.92
N LEU A 339 2.07 -19.29 12.21
CA LEU A 339 1.28 -19.02 11.01
C LEU A 339 -0.12 -18.50 11.34
N VAL A 340 -0.67 -18.85 12.50
CA VAL A 340 -2.06 -18.58 12.89
C VAL A 340 -2.45 -17.09 12.76
N PRO A 341 -1.64 -16.09 13.20
CA PRO A 341 -1.99 -14.68 13.02
C PRO A 341 -2.20 -14.28 11.55
N PHE A 342 -1.49 -14.93 10.63
CA PHE A 342 -1.62 -14.69 9.19
C PHE A 342 -2.82 -15.44 8.62
N THR A 343 -2.85 -16.76 8.80
CA THR A 343 -3.73 -17.67 8.07
C THR A 343 -5.16 -17.66 8.61
N GLU A 344 -5.33 -17.45 9.91
CA GLU A 344 -6.64 -17.36 10.56
C GLU A 344 -7.04 -15.90 10.84
N GLY A 345 -6.08 -14.97 10.88
CA GLY A 345 -6.32 -13.55 11.09
C GLY A 345 -6.30 -12.73 9.80
N ALA A 346 -5.10 -12.30 9.40
CA ALA A 346 -4.89 -11.34 8.32
C ALA A 346 -5.45 -11.76 6.95
N PHE A 347 -5.49 -13.07 6.64
CA PHE A 347 -6.00 -13.59 5.37
C PHE A 347 -7.48 -13.99 5.44
N GLN A 348 -8.12 -13.82 6.60
CA GLN A 348 -9.53 -14.11 6.82
C GLN A 348 -10.22 -12.91 7.46
N LEU A 349 -10.33 -11.83 6.70
CA LEU A 349 -10.97 -10.60 7.15
C LEU A 349 -12.49 -10.76 7.26
N SER A 350 -13.10 -10.06 8.21
CA SER A 350 -14.56 -10.02 8.33
C SER A 350 -15.18 -9.06 7.33
N GLY A 351 -14.43 -8.05 6.88
CA GLY A 351 -14.85 -7.05 5.93
C GLY A 351 -14.96 -7.54 4.48
N PRO A 352 -15.41 -6.65 3.59
CA PRO A 352 -15.53 -6.93 2.16
C PRO A 352 -14.18 -7.11 1.44
N THR A 353 -13.07 -6.61 2.01
CA THR A 353 -11.73 -6.70 1.40
C THR A 353 -11.06 -8.08 1.57
N LYS A 354 -11.63 -8.96 2.39
CA LYS A 354 -11.35 -10.41 2.57
C LYS A 354 -9.96 -10.83 3.06
N SER A 355 -8.88 -10.15 2.66
CA SER A 355 -7.50 -10.47 3.04
C SER A 355 -6.65 -9.21 3.10
N ALA A 356 -5.59 -9.23 3.91
CA ALA A 356 -4.50 -8.26 3.82
C ALA A 356 -3.94 -8.22 2.39
N THR A 357 -3.79 -7.03 1.83
CA THR A 357 -3.36 -6.84 0.44
C THR A 357 -1.90 -7.14 0.18
N ALA A 358 -1.05 -7.04 1.21
CA ALA A 358 0.37 -7.30 1.10
C ALA A 358 0.90 -8.09 2.30
N VAL A 359 1.98 -8.83 2.06
CA VAL A 359 2.74 -9.58 3.05
C VAL A 359 4.22 -9.25 2.88
N MET A 360 4.90 -9.03 4.00
CA MET A 360 6.35 -8.87 4.03
C MET A 360 7.02 -10.12 4.63
N PRO A 361 7.85 -10.86 3.90
CA PRO A 361 8.64 -11.95 4.48
C PRO A 361 9.71 -11.43 5.43
N TYR A 362 10.05 -12.20 6.46
CA TYR A 362 11.07 -11.81 7.42
C TYR A 362 12.50 -12.07 6.92
N TYR A 363 13.47 -11.45 7.58
CA TYR A 363 14.88 -11.58 7.25
C TYR A 363 15.44 -12.98 7.50
N THR A 364 14.93 -13.68 8.50
CA THR A 364 15.56 -14.88 9.05
C THR A 364 15.47 -16.09 8.13
N ILE A 365 16.31 -17.09 8.42
CA ILE A 365 16.11 -18.48 8.03
C ILE A 365 15.21 -19.12 9.10
N SER A 366 14.00 -19.56 8.71
CA SER A 366 13.16 -20.40 9.57
C SER A 366 13.81 -21.78 9.76
N PHE A 367 14.44 -21.98 10.92
CA PHE A 367 15.22 -23.18 11.21
C PHE A 367 14.37 -24.45 11.12
N GLY A 368 14.88 -25.45 10.39
CA GLY A 368 14.20 -26.72 10.16
C GLY A 368 13.13 -26.69 9.07
N GLN A 369 12.82 -25.53 8.49
CA GLN A 369 11.87 -25.37 7.39
C GLN A 369 12.57 -25.19 6.03
N ASP A 370 13.64 -24.40 5.99
CA ASP A 370 14.47 -24.20 4.81
C ASP A 370 15.92 -23.84 5.21
N SER A 371 16.82 -23.72 4.23
CA SER A 371 18.23 -23.33 4.39
C SER A 371 18.55 -21.90 3.93
N VAL A 372 17.56 -21.18 3.39
CA VAL A 372 17.68 -19.79 2.93
C VAL A 372 16.72 -18.87 3.68
N ALA A 373 16.99 -17.57 3.67
CA ALA A 373 16.11 -16.59 4.31
C ALA A 373 14.67 -16.67 3.75
N ASN A 374 13.69 -16.28 4.56
CA ASN A 374 12.27 -16.45 4.23
C ASN A 374 11.88 -15.74 2.92
N GLY A 375 12.51 -14.60 2.61
CA GLY A 375 12.32 -13.89 1.34
C GLY A 375 12.83 -14.63 0.10
N TYR A 376 13.78 -15.56 0.26
CA TYR A 376 14.33 -16.40 -0.83
C TYR A 376 13.73 -17.82 -0.85
N SER A 377 12.99 -18.20 0.18
CA SER A 377 12.47 -19.56 0.33
C SER A 377 11.32 -19.83 -0.63
N LYS A 378 11.56 -20.70 -1.62
CA LYS A 378 10.49 -21.21 -2.48
C LYS A 378 9.44 -21.96 -1.65
N TYR A 379 9.86 -22.72 -0.64
CA TYR A 379 8.94 -23.44 0.23
C TYR A 379 7.98 -22.48 0.95
N LEU A 380 8.50 -21.48 1.66
CA LEU A 380 7.68 -20.58 2.47
C LEU A 380 6.82 -19.63 1.61
N ILE A 381 7.35 -19.15 0.48
CA ILE A 381 6.64 -18.18 -0.36
C ILE A 381 5.75 -18.88 -1.38
N THR A 382 6.28 -19.81 -2.16
CA THR A 382 5.52 -20.44 -3.25
C THR A 382 4.64 -21.58 -2.72
N ASP A 383 5.24 -22.55 -2.04
CA ASP A 383 4.51 -23.77 -1.69
C ASP A 383 3.54 -23.55 -0.51
N LEU A 384 3.96 -22.79 0.50
CA LEU A 384 3.15 -22.52 1.68
C LEU A 384 2.20 -21.33 1.47
N LEU A 385 2.74 -20.12 1.29
CA LEU A 385 1.92 -18.90 1.18
C LEU A 385 1.02 -18.88 -0.06
N ARG A 386 1.56 -19.08 -1.27
CA ARG A 386 0.77 -19.05 -2.51
C ARG A 386 -0.08 -20.31 -2.70
N ASN A 387 0.52 -21.50 -2.66
CA ASN A 387 -0.17 -22.72 -3.06
C ASN A 387 -1.05 -23.30 -1.94
N THR A 388 -0.52 -23.44 -0.72
CA THR A 388 -1.26 -24.05 0.40
C THR A 388 -2.32 -23.12 0.97
N TYR A 389 -1.97 -21.86 1.22
CA TYR A 389 -2.88 -20.86 1.80
C TYR A 389 -3.60 -19.98 0.76
N GLY A 390 -3.31 -20.13 -0.53
CA GLY A 390 -4.05 -19.45 -1.60
C GLY A 390 -3.87 -17.93 -1.61
N TYR A 391 -2.77 -17.40 -1.03
CA TYR A 391 -2.56 -15.96 -0.96
C TYR A 391 -2.22 -15.37 -2.34
N ASP A 392 -3.03 -14.44 -2.83
CA ASP A 392 -2.86 -13.81 -4.15
C ASP A 392 -2.45 -12.33 -4.08
N GLY A 393 -2.17 -11.81 -2.89
CA GLY A 393 -1.75 -10.41 -2.70
C GLY A 393 -0.29 -10.13 -3.05
N VAL A 394 0.20 -8.93 -2.72
CA VAL A 394 1.60 -8.53 -2.98
C VAL A 394 2.53 -9.17 -1.96
N VAL A 395 3.67 -9.71 -2.40
CA VAL A 395 4.77 -10.10 -1.51
C VAL A 395 5.90 -9.10 -1.71
N CYS A 396 6.22 -8.35 -0.66
CA CYS A 396 7.23 -7.29 -0.68
C CYS A 396 8.36 -7.68 0.27
N THR A 397 9.61 -7.66 -0.19
CA THR A 397 10.75 -7.92 0.71
C THR A 397 10.85 -6.85 1.80
N ASP A 398 11.43 -7.21 2.94
CA ASP A 398 11.87 -6.22 3.93
C ASP A 398 13.15 -5.50 3.46
N TRP A 399 13.68 -4.60 4.29
CA TRP A 399 14.69 -3.62 3.90
C TRP A 399 16.09 -4.23 3.63
N LEU A 400 16.64 -3.95 2.44
CA LEU A 400 17.97 -4.38 1.99
C LEU A 400 18.17 -5.91 1.95
N VAL A 401 17.12 -6.70 1.79
CA VAL A 401 17.24 -8.18 1.74
C VAL A 401 18.27 -8.63 0.70
N VAL A 402 18.25 -8.03 -0.50
CA VAL A 402 19.12 -8.39 -1.64
C VAL A 402 20.58 -7.96 -1.53
N GLY A 403 20.90 -7.05 -0.61
CA GLY A 403 22.25 -6.52 -0.45
C GLY A 403 23.25 -7.56 0.08
N ASP A 404 24.53 -7.22 0.03
CA ASP A 404 25.59 -8.03 0.63
C ASP A 404 25.65 -7.84 2.16
N GLU A 405 26.05 -8.91 2.86
CA GLU A 405 26.35 -8.87 4.29
C GLU A 405 27.50 -7.90 4.58
N GLY A 406 27.44 -7.25 5.74
CA GLY A 406 28.52 -6.38 6.21
C GLY A 406 29.77 -7.15 6.62
N PRO A 407 30.94 -6.48 6.72
CA PRO A 407 32.19 -7.12 7.13
C PRO A 407 32.19 -7.60 8.60
N GLN A 408 31.25 -7.14 9.42
CA GLN A 408 31.05 -7.61 10.79
C GLN A 408 29.56 -7.85 11.07
N PRO A 409 29.20 -8.82 11.94
CA PRO A 409 27.81 -9.21 12.19
C PRO A 409 26.89 -8.11 12.72
N GLU A 410 27.44 -7.10 13.39
CA GLU A 410 26.71 -5.97 13.97
C GLU A 410 26.45 -4.82 13.00
N ILE A 411 26.96 -4.88 11.78
CA ILE A 411 26.74 -3.86 10.77
C ILE A 411 25.37 -4.06 10.13
N PHE A 412 24.57 -2.99 10.13
CA PHE A 412 23.33 -2.94 9.37
C PHE A 412 23.64 -2.92 7.87
N ALA A 413 23.45 -4.07 7.22
CA ALA A 413 23.78 -4.29 5.81
C ALA A 413 22.72 -5.17 5.13
N GLY A 414 23.07 -5.84 4.04
CA GLY A 414 22.20 -6.79 3.39
C GLY A 414 21.97 -8.07 4.19
N LYS A 415 20.91 -8.81 3.84
CA LYS A 415 20.47 -10.03 4.52
C LYS A 415 20.42 -11.22 3.57
N PRO A 416 21.54 -11.57 2.90
CA PRO A 416 21.56 -12.61 1.89
C PRO A 416 21.63 -14.02 2.49
N TRP A 417 20.93 -14.31 3.60
CA TRP A 417 21.16 -15.53 4.37
C TRP A 417 20.86 -16.79 3.56
N GLY A 418 21.84 -17.68 3.45
CA GLY A 418 21.82 -18.87 2.59
C GLY A 418 22.01 -18.58 1.09
N MET A 419 22.16 -17.31 0.71
CA MET A 419 22.34 -16.80 -0.65
C MET A 419 23.61 -15.94 -0.77
N GLU A 420 24.53 -16.04 0.18
CA GLU A 420 25.75 -15.22 0.26
C GLU A 420 26.64 -15.42 -0.98
N SER A 421 26.65 -16.63 -1.53
CA SER A 421 27.41 -16.97 -2.75
C SER A 421 26.81 -16.46 -4.06
N LYS A 422 25.58 -15.92 -4.01
CA LYS A 422 24.86 -15.40 -5.19
C LYS A 422 25.20 -13.94 -5.43
N THR A 423 25.17 -13.53 -6.69
CA THR A 423 25.26 -12.13 -7.08
C THR A 423 23.95 -11.40 -6.80
N ASN A 424 23.97 -10.07 -6.70
CA ASN A 424 22.74 -9.28 -6.49
C ASN A 424 21.65 -9.60 -7.55
N PRO A 425 21.95 -9.71 -8.86
CA PRO A 425 20.96 -10.09 -9.86
C PRO A 425 20.38 -11.51 -9.70
N GLU A 426 21.12 -12.45 -9.10
CA GLU A 426 20.60 -13.80 -8.82
C GLU A 426 19.74 -13.86 -7.54
N ARG A 427 19.83 -12.85 -6.67
CA ARG A 427 19.00 -12.69 -5.48
C ARG A 427 17.68 -11.96 -5.76
N HIS A 428 17.62 -11.21 -6.85
CA HIS A 428 16.37 -10.67 -7.42
C HIS A 428 15.62 -11.75 -8.20
#